data_AF-A0A974SA93-F1
#
_entry.id   AF-A0A974SA93-F1
#
_cell.length_a   1.000
_cell.length_b   1.000
_cell.length_c   1.000
_cell.angle_alpha   90.00
_cell.angle_beta   90.00
_cell.angle_gamma   90.00
#
_symmetry.space_group_name_H-M   'P 1'
#
loop_
_entity.id
_entity.type
_entity.pdbx_description
1 polymer ?
#
loop_
_entity_poly.entity_id
_entity_poly.type
_entity_poly.pdbx_seq_one_letter_code
_entity_poly.pdbx_strand_id
1 'polypeptide(L)'
;MPDALLRDWAGKEGVTLPAPGDYAVAMCFMPQDDAARAVAVSQFEHFLKVEGQVFIAWRDVPVDTTGLGEAVLAEMPVIRQAIVGRGPGTKDQDAFERKLLTIRKQLQNPLAELALKKNLPGLTQLYLPSFSTRTVVYKGLLLAHQVGAFYTDLINPLTESALALVHQRFSTNTFPSWKLAHPTGSSPTTARSTPCAATSTG
;
A
#
# COMPACT_ATOMS: atom_id res chain seq x y z
N MET A 1 3.40 11.65 7.26
CA MET A 1 3.54 11.78 5.79
C MET A 1 4.87 12.47 5.51
N PRO A 2 5.80 11.90 4.70
CA PRO A 2 7.07 12.55 4.39
C PRO A 2 6.90 13.58 3.25
N ASP A 3 6.27 14.73 3.54
CA ASP A 3 5.95 15.75 2.52
C ASP A 3 7.20 16.35 1.85
N ALA A 4 8.26 16.64 2.61
CA ALA A 4 9.50 17.20 2.06
C ALA A 4 10.16 16.26 1.02
N LEU A 5 10.28 14.97 1.35
CA LEU A 5 10.75 13.93 0.42
C LEU A 5 9.91 13.90 -0.87
N LEU A 6 8.58 13.91 -0.73
CA LEU A 6 7.68 13.81 -1.89
C LEU A 6 7.71 15.07 -2.76
N ARG A 7 7.89 16.26 -2.17
CA ARG A 7 8.08 17.51 -2.92
C ARG A 7 9.39 17.55 -3.68
N ASP A 8 10.48 17.08 -3.07
CA ASP A 8 11.79 16.96 -3.76
C ASP A 8 11.69 16.02 -4.97
N TRP A 9 11.07 14.84 -4.79
CA TRP A 9 10.78 13.93 -5.90
C TRP A 9 9.90 14.60 -6.97
N ALA A 10 8.80 15.24 -6.57
CA ALA A 10 7.88 15.85 -7.52
C ALA A 10 8.53 16.98 -8.33
N GLY A 11 9.40 17.79 -7.71
CA GLY A 11 10.17 18.82 -8.40
C GLY A 11 11.10 18.25 -9.47
N LYS A 12 11.74 17.09 -9.20
CA LYS A 12 12.61 16.40 -10.17
C LYS A 12 11.84 15.81 -11.34
N GLU A 13 10.62 15.33 -11.10
CA GLU A 13 9.74 14.74 -12.12
C GLU A 13 8.83 15.76 -12.84
N GLY A 14 8.94 17.05 -12.51
CA GLY A 14 8.07 18.10 -13.08
C GLY A 14 6.60 17.98 -12.65
N VAL A 15 6.34 17.33 -11.52
CA VAL A 15 5.01 17.14 -10.94
C VAL A 15 4.73 18.23 -9.90
N THR A 16 3.51 18.78 -9.91
CA THR A 16 3.07 19.74 -8.88
C THR A 16 2.20 19.04 -7.83
N LEU A 17 2.59 19.15 -6.56
CA LEU A 17 1.83 18.61 -5.43
C LEU A 17 0.94 19.68 -4.79
N PRO A 18 -0.34 19.38 -4.48
CA PRO A 18 -1.19 20.20 -3.62
C PRO A 18 -0.59 20.45 -2.23
N ALA A 19 -1.25 21.32 -1.45
CA ALA A 19 -0.89 21.54 -0.06
C ALA A 19 -1.01 20.25 0.77
N PRO A 20 -0.24 20.10 1.87
CA PRO A 20 -0.40 18.98 2.79
C PRO A 20 -1.86 18.84 3.26
N GLY A 21 -2.41 17.62 3.20
CA GLY A 21 -3.82 17.35 3.47
C GLY A 21 -4.75 17.44 2.25
N ASP A 22 -4.30 18.09 1.17
CA ASP A 22 -5.00 18.14 -0.13
C ASP A 22 -4.46 17.13 -1.15
N TYR A 23 -3.49 16.33 -0.75
CA TYR A 23 -3.07 15.16 -1.50
C TYR A 23 -2.87 13.97 -0.55
N ALA A 24 -2.97 12.79 -1.13
CA ALA A 24 -2.82 11.51 -0.49
C ALA A 24 -1.78 10.66 -1.20
N VAL A 25 -1.23 9.71 -0.45
CA VAL A 25 -0.32 8.70 -0.98
C VAL A 25 -0.96 7.33 -0.76
N ALA A 26 -1.18 6.61 -1.86
CA ALA A 26 -1.42 5.17 -1.80
C ALA A 26 -0.07 4.47 -1.92
N MET A 27 0.37 3.77 -0.86
CA MET A 27 1.42 2.77 -1.01
C MET A 27 0.78 1.56 -1.67
N CYS A 28 1.37 1.07 -2.77
CA CYS A 28 0.83 0.01 -3.59
C CYS A 28 1.88 -1.08 -3.81
N PHE A 29 1.52 -2.31 -3.47
CA PHE A 29 2.20 -3.52 -3.90
C PHE A 29 1.49 -4.00 -5.16
N MET A 30 2.15 -3.80 -6.29
CA MET A 30 1.63 -4.10 -7.61
C MET A 30 2.07 -5.51 -8.05
N PRO A 31 1.27 -6.17 -8.91
CA PRO A 31 1.69 -7.42 -9.53
C PRO A 31 3.03 -7.31 -10.27
N GLN A 32 3.84 -8.38 -10.21
CA GLN A 32 5.06 -8.48 -11.00
C GLN A 32 4.76 -8.61 -12.49
N ASP A 33 3.71 -9.35 -12.86
CA ASP A 33 3.26 -9.49 -14.24
C ASP A 33 2.78 -8.14 -14.81
N ASP A 34 3.30 -7.78 -15.98
CA ASP A 34 3.08 -6.49 -16.61
C ASP A 34 1.62 -6.27 -17.04
N ALA A 35 0.97 -7.32 -17.55
CA ALA A 35 -0.43 -7.25 -17.98
C ALA A 35 -1.37 -7.07 -16.77
N ALA A 36 -1.15 -7.83 -15.70
CA ALA A 36 -1.85 -7.67 -14.43
C ALA A 36 -1.59 -6.29 -13.81
N ARG A 37 -0.35 -5.79 -13.88
CA ARG A 37 0.00 -4.45 -13.38
C ARG A 37 -0.69 -3.34 -14.16
N ALA A 38 -0.77 -3.44 -15.48
CA ALA A 38 -1.51 -2.48 -16.31
C ALA A 38 -3.01 -2.45 -15.96
N VAL A 39 -3.62 -3.63 -15.73
CA VAL A 39 -5.01 -3.72 -15.27
C VAL A 39 -5.18 -3.12 -13.88
N ALA A 40 -4.26 -3.38 -12.95
CA ALA A 40 -4.28 -2.79 -11.61
C ALA A 40 -4.23 -1.26 -11.64
N VAL A 41 -3.35 -0.67 -12.46
CA VAL A 41 -3.27 0.78 -12.66
C VAL A 41 -4.58 1.33 -13.21
N SER A 42 -5.12 0.70 -14.27
CA SER A 42 -6.37 1.12 -14.89
C SER A 42 -7.56 1.07 -13.92
N GLN A 43 -7.66 0.02 -13.09
CA GLN A 43 -8.71 -0.08 -12.07
C GLN A 43 -8.54 0.99 -10.98
N PHE A 44 -7.31 1.25 -10.55
CA PHE A 44 -7.02 2.28 -9.56
C PHE A 44 -7.49 3.66 -10.07
N GLU A 45 -7.06 4.06 -11.26
CA GLU A 45 -7.45 5.34 -11.88
C GLU A 45 -8.95 5.43 -12.17
N HIS A 46 -9.58 4.31 -12.55
CA HIS A 46 -11.02 4.24 -12.73
C HIS A 46 -11.77 4.59 -11.43
N PHE A 47 -11.44 3.96 -10.31
CA PHE A 47 -12.14 4.21 -9.04
C PHE A 47 -11.82 5.60 -8.47
N LEU A 48 -10.64 6.16 -8.73
CA LEU A 48 -10.38 7.57 -8.44
C LEU A 48 -11.37 8.48 -9.16
N LYS A 49 -11.57 8.25 -10.46
CA LYS A 49 -12.53 9.03 -11.27
C LYS A 49 -13.97 8.85 -10.79
N VAL A 50 -14.39 7.63 -10.48
CA VAL A 50 -15.73 7.32 -9.94
C VAL A 50 -15.98 8.07 -8.63
N GLU A 51 -14.99 8.12 -7.76
CA GLU A 51 -15.09 8.83 -6.48
C GLU A 51 -14.75 10.32 -6.57
N GLY A 52 -14.52 10.83 -7.78
CA GLY A 52 -14.30 12.25 -8.08
C GLY A 52 -12.96 12.79 -7.57
N GLN A 53 -11.94 11.95 -7.40
CA GLN A 53 -10.59 12.33 -6.94
C GLN A 53 -9.62 12.46 -8.11
N VAL A 54 -8.54 13.21 -7.92
CA VAL A 54 -7.62 13.56 -9.00
C VAL A 54 -6.38 12.67 -8.93
N PHE A 55 -6.14 11.85 -9.95
CA PHE A 55 -4.86 11.20 -10.11
C PHE A 55 -3.79 12.23 -10.51
N ILE A 56 -2.64 12.23 -9.82
CA ILE A 56 -1.55 13.16 -10.11
C ILE A 56 -0.39 12.44 -10.80
N ALA A 57 0.18 11.42 -10.14
CA ALA A 57 1.35 10.73 -10.64
C ALA A 57 1.57 9.37 -9.97
N TRP A 58 2.34 8.51 -10.64
CA TRP A 58 2.93 7.33 -10.05
C TRP A 58 4.39 7.61 -9.69
N ARG A 59 4.82 7.16 -8.51
CA ARG A 59 6.20 7.19 -8.05
C ARG A 59 6.68 5.76 -7.82
N ASP A 60 7.76 5.37 -8.46
CA ASP A 60 8.45 4.14 -8.09
C ASP A 60 9.17 4.34 -6.75
N VAL A 61 8.95 3.42 -5.80
CA VAL A 61 9.56 3.53 -4.47
C VAL A 61 10.99 2.98 -4.56
N PRO A 62 12.01 3.79 -4.23
CA PRO A 62 13.39 3.35 -4.36
C PRO A 62 13.73 2.32 -3.28
N VAL A 63 14.08 1.11 -3.72
CA VAL A 63 14.42 -0.02 -2.85
C VAL A 63 15.82 -0.54 -3.13
N ASP A 64 16.51 -1.02 -2.09
CA ASP A 64 17.76 -1.76 -2.18
C ASP A 64 17.51 -3.23 -1.81
N THR A 65 17.70 -4.12 -2.78
CA THR A 65 17.47 -5.56 -2.64
C THR A 65 18.71 -6.32 -2.16
N THR A 66 19.81 -5.63 -1.87
CA THR A 66 21.07 -6.22 -1.42
C THR A 66 20.86 -7.04 -0.14
N GLY A 67 21.30 -8.30 -0.16
CA GLY A 67 21.22 -9.20 1.00
C GLY A 67 19.85 -9.84 1.23
N LEU A 68 18.88 -9.66 0.33
CA LEU A 68 17.62 -10.42 0.37
C LEU A 68 17.80 -11.81 -0.26
N GLY A 69 17.18 -12.82 0.36
CA GLY A 69 17.19 -14.18 -0.17
C GLY A 69 16.34 -14.33 -1.43
N GLU A 70 16.70 -15.26 -2.31
CA GLU A 70 16.04 -15.49 -3.60
C GLU A 70 14.52 -15.71 -3.49
N ALA A 71 14.07 -16.44 -2.48
CA ALA A 71 12.64 -16.67 -2.24
C ALA A 71 11.87 -15.36 -1.94
N VAL A 72 12.50 -14.42 -1.23
CA VAL A 72 11.90 -13.11 -0.91
C VAL A 72 11.80 -12.26 -2.18
N LEU A 73 12.85 -12.29 -3.01
CA LEU A 73 12.90 -11.59 -4.29
C LEU A 73 11.89 -12.13 -5.30
N ALA A 74 11.75 -13.45 -5.38
CA ALA A 74 10.78 -14.10 -6.25
C ALA A 74 9.34 -13.69 -5.94
N GLU A 75 9.02 -13.39 -4.68
CA GLU A 75 7.70 -12.92 -4.26
C GLU A 75 7.59 -11.39 -4.10
N MET A 76 8.67 -10.65 -4.35
CA MET A 76 8.70 -9.20 -4.11
C MET A 76 7.76 -8.47 -5.08
N PRO A 77 6.74 -7.75 -4.60
CA PRO A 77 5.86 -7.00 -5.49
C PRO A 77 6.61 -5.82 -6.12
N VAL A 78 6.08 -5.29 -7.21
CA VAL A 78 6.52 -3.98 -7.71
C VAL A 78 5.94 -2.93 -6.76
N ILE A 79 6.80 -2.19 -6.04
CA ILE A 79 6.35 -1.24 -5.01
C ILE A 79 6.27 0.16 -5.63
N ARG A 80 5.06 0.71 -5.70
CA ARG A 80 4.82 2.07 -6.21
C ARG A 80 3.98 2.87 -5.24
N GLN A 81 4.10 4.18 -5.31
CA GLN A 81 3.20 5.13 -4.67
C GLN A 81 2.32 5.80 -5.73
N ALA A 82 1.01 5.81 -5.51
CA ALA A 82 0.11 6.68 -6.27
C ALA A 82 -0.08 7.99 -5.51
N ILE A 83 0.12 9.11 -6.19
CA ILE A 83 -0.15 10.44 -5.67
C ILE A 83 -1.53 10.87 -6.15
N VAL A 84 -2.41 11.22 -5.21
CA VAL A 84 -3.81 11.51 -5.47
C VAL A 84 -4.20 12.82 -4.83
N GLY A 85 -4.68 13.78 -5.62
CA GLY A 85 -5.20 15.06 -5.16
C GLY A 85 -6.66 14.97 -4.73
N ARG A 86 -7.02 15.80 -3.74
CA ARG A 86 -8.40 16.01 -3.32
C ARG A 86 -9.19 16.62 -4.46
N GLY A 87 -10.23 15.94 -4.91
CA GLY A 87 -11.01 16.39 -6.04
C GLY A 87 -12.08 17.43 -5.70
N PRO A 88 -12.58 18.15 -6.73
CA PRO A 88 -13.58 19.19 -6.56
C PRO A 88 -14.87 18.61 -5.96
N GLY A 89 -15.45 19.32 -4.98
CA GLY A 89 -16.62 18.85 -4.23
C GLY A 89 -16.29 17.99 -2.99
N THR A 90 -15.02 17.67 -2.75
CA THR A 90 -14.60 17.06 -1.48
C THR A 90 -14.35 18.14 -0.44
N LYS A 91 -15.30 18.30 0.49
CA LYS A 91 -15.38 19.44 1.43
C LYS A 91 -14.09 19.73 2.21
N ASP A 92 -13.54 18.70 2.85
CA ASP A 92 -12.41 18.81 3.79
C ASP A 92 -11.53 17.55 3.72
N GLN A 93 -10.42 17.57 4.45
CA GLN A 93 -9.48 16.45 4.52
C GLN A 93 -10.12 15.16 5.06
N ASP A 94 -11.04 15.25 6.03
CA ASP A 94 -11.70 14.08 6.59
C ASP A 94 -12.68 13.45 5.60
N ALA A 95 -13.40 14.25 4.81
CA ALA A 95 -14.20 13.78 3.69
C ALA A 95 -13.31 13.10 2.64
N PHE A 96 -12.12 13.63 2.40
CA PHE A 96 -11.15 13.01 1.50
C PHE A 96 -10.69 11.64 2.04
N GLU A 97 -10.27 11.54 3.29
CA GLU A 97 -9.89 10.25 3.91
C GLU A 97 -10.99 9.18 3.81
N ARG A 98 -12.27 9.57 4.01
CA ARG A 98 -13.41 8.66 3.81
C ARG A 98 -13.51 8.17 2.36
N LYS A 99 -13.30 9.06 1.38
CA LYS A 99 -13.26 8.70 -0.04
C LYS A 99 -12.12 7.74 -0.36
N LEU A 100 -10.92 7.97 0.18
CA LEU A 100 -9.77 7.08 -0.01
C LEU A 100 -10.04 5.67 0.52
N LEU A 101 -10.70 5.56 1.69
CA LEU A 101 -11.13 4.27 2.24
C LEU A 101 -12.13 3.56 1.31
N THR A 102 -13.09 4.30 0.75
CA THR A 102 -14.06 3.77 -0.22
C THR A 102 -13.36 3.27 -1.48
N ILE A 103 -12.46 4.07 -2.07
CA ILE A 103 -11.68 3.71 -3.25
C ILE A 103 -10.89 2.43 -3.00
N ARG A 104 -10.20 2.32 -1.85
CA ARG A 104 -9.44 1.13 -1.48
C ARG A 104 -10.32 -0.13 -1.45
N LYS A 105 -11.53 -0.04 -0.88
CA LYS A 105 -12.48 -1.17 -0.84
C LYS A 105 -13.00 -1.52 -2.22
N GLN A 106 -13.43 -0.53 -3.00
CA GLN A 106 -13.93 -0.71 -4.36
C GLN A 106 -12.88 -1.32 -5.29
N LEU A 107 -11.62 -0.94 -5.12
CA LEU A 107 -10.50 -1.51 -5.85
C LEU A 107 -10.23 -2.96 -5.45
N GLN A 108 -10.26 -3.29 -4.15
CA GLN A 108 -9.87 -4.61 -3.66
C GLN A 108 -10.96 -5.68 -3.80
N ASN A 109 -12.23 -5.32 -3.63
CA ASN A 109 -13.35 -6.27 -3.63
C ASN A 109 -13.48 -7.09 -4.94
N PRO A 110 -13.40 -6.50 -6.14
CA PRO A 110 -13.61 -7.24 -7.39
C PRO A 110 -12.35 -7.93 -7.93
N LEU A 111 -11.18 -7.82 -7.27
CA LEU A 111 -9.91 -8.26 -7.87
C LEU A 111 -9.90 -9.74 -8.21
N ALA A 112 -10.47 -10.60 -7.37
CA ALA A 112 -10.50 -12.05 -7.61
C ALA A 112 -11.35 -12.39 -8.85
N GLU A 113 -12.54 -11.83 -8.95
CA GLU A 113 -13.43 -12.02 -10.09
C GLU A 113 -12.84 -11.45 -11.37
N LEU A 114 -12.22 -10.27 -11.29
CA LEU A 114 -11.56 -9.61 -12.42
C LEU A 114 -10.34 -10.40 -12.91
N ALA A 115 -9.54 -10.94 -11.99
CA ALA A 115 -8.40 -11.79 -12.29
C ALA A 115 -8.85 -13.04 -13.06
N LEU A 116 -9.94 -13.69 -12.64
CA LEU A 116 -10.50 -14.84 -13.34
C LEU A 116 -11.02 -14.44 -14.73
N LYS A 117 -11.83 -13.38 -14.82
CA LYS A 117 -12.44 -12.91 -16.06
C LYS A 117 -11.42 -12.52 -17.13
N LYS A 118 -10.28 -11.96 -16.72
CA LYS A 118 -9.20 -11.53 -17.62
C LYS A 118 -8.10 -12.58 -17.80
N ASN A 119 -8.21 -13.73 -17.14
CA ASN A 119 -7.17 -14.76 -17.09
C ASN A 119 -5.80 -14.20 -16.62
N LEU A 120 -5.82 -13.38 -15.58
CA LEU A 120 -4.66 -12.71 -14.98
C LEU A 120 -4.58 -13.02 -13.48
N PRO A 121 -4.15 -14.23 -13.07
CA PRO A 121 -4.14 -14.65 -11.66
C PRO A 121 -3.28 -13.73 -10.77
N GLY A 122 -2.20 -13.17 -11.33
CA GLY A 122 -1.31 -12.23 -10.63
C GLY A 122 -1.99 -10.94 -10.18
N LEU A 123 -3.14 -10.57 -10.75
CA LEU A 123 -3.87 -9.35 -10.37
C LEU A 123 -4.31 -9.36 -8.90
N THR A 124 -4.55 -10.55 -8.33
CA THR A 124 -4.91 -10.73 -6.91
C THR A 124 -3.80 -10.33 -5.93
N GLN A 125 -2.56 -10.18 -6.42
CA GLN A 125 -1.42 -9.69 -5.65
C GLN A 125 -1.50 -8.20 -5.35
N LEU A 126 -2.34 -7.44 -6.07
CA LEU A 126 -2.53 -6.02 -5.82
C LEU A 126 -2.98 -5.79 -4.37
N TYR A 127 -2.20 -5.02 -3.64
CA TYR A 127 -2.48 -4.70 -2.26
C TYR A 127 -2.01 -3.29 -1.90
N LEU A 128 -2.78 -2.58 -1.09
CA LEU A 128 -2.47 -1.21 -0.67
C LEU A 128 -2.17 -1.21 0.82
N PRO A 129 -0.91 -1.22 1.28
CA PRO A 129 -0.58 -1.12 2.70
C PRO A 129 -1.23 0.10 3.38
N SER A 130 -1.20 1.25 2.72
CA SER A 130 -1.79 2.50 3.18
C SER A 130 -2.37 3.28 2.01
N PHE A 131 -3.42 4.05 2.27
CA PHE A 131 -3.92 5.07 1.35
C PHE A 131 -4.52 6.20 2.16
N SER A 132 -3.77 7.29 2.34
CA SER A 132 -4.12 8.35 3.28
C SER A 132 -3.38 9.65 2.95
N THR A 133 -3.93 10.77 3.42
CA THR A 133 -3.28 12.09 3.45
C THR A 133 -2.34 12.27 4.65
N ARG A 134 -2.44 11.40 5.66
CA ARG A 134 -1.75 11.54 6.96
C ARG A 134 -0.63 10.53 7.12
N THR A 135 -0.86 9.29 6.69
CA THR A 135 0.02 8.15 7.00
C THR A 135 0.48 7.41 5.75
N VAL A 136 1.75 6.98 5.75
CA VAL A 136 2.31 6.06 4.75
C VAL A 136 2.92 4.89 5.49
N VAL A 137 2.65 3.67 5.04
CA VAL A 137 3.15 2.44 5.66
C VAL A 137 4.24 1.84 4.77
N TYR A 138 5.48 1.85 5.27
CA TYR A 138 6.58 1.05 4.73
C TYR A 138 6.58 -0.30 5.45
N LYS A 139 6.40 -1.39 4.69
CA LYS A 139 6.38 -2.75 5.26
C LYS A 139 6.87 -3.74 4.23
N GLY A 140 7.41 -4.86 4.69
CA GLY A 140 7.84 -5.91 3.79
C GLY A 140 8.06 -7.22 4.51
N LEU A 141 8.41 -8.24 3.75
CA LEU A 141 8.93 -9.49 4.31
C LEU A 141 10.42 -9.33 4.58
N LEU A 142 10.74 -8.57 5.64
CA LEU A 142 12.08 -8.13 5.99
C LEU A 142 12.31 -8.37 7.48
N LEU A 143 13.56 -8.58 7.88
CA LEU A 143 13.94 -8.46 9.28
C LEU A 143 13.85 -6.99 9.70
N ALA A 144 13.57 -6.69 10.99
CA ALA A 144 13.37 -5.31 11.42
C ALA A 144 14.56 -4.38 11.09
N HIS A 145 15.79 -4.86 11.24
CA HIS A 145 16.98 -4.08 10.90
C HIS A 145 17.16 -3.86 9.39
N GLN A 146 16.54 -4.68 8.55
CA GLN A 146 16.63 -4.56 7.09
C GLN A 146 15.66 -3.52 6.52
N VAL A 147 14.63 -3.11 7.28
CA VAL A 147 13.60 -2.19 6.76
C VAL A 147 14.19 -0.86 6.30
N GLY A 148 15.10 -0.28 7.08
CA GLY A 148 15.78 0.98 6.73
C GLY A 148 16.74 0.85 5.56
N ALA A 149 17.47 -0.26 5.47
CA ALA A 149 18.36 -0.54 4.34
C ALA A 149 17.58 -0.78 3.05
N PHE A 150 16.46 -1.52 3.14
CA PHE A 150 15.63 -1.86 1.99
C PHE A 150 14.90 -0.64 1.43
N TYR A 151 14.21 0.15 2.26
CA TYR A 151 13.53 1.36 1.80
C TYR A 151 14.45 2.56 1.92
N THR A 152 15.10 2.93 0.82
CA THR A 152 16.05 4.06 0.80
C THR A 152 15.40 5.40 1.16
N ASP A 153 14.08 5.51 0.98
CA ASP A 153 13.29 6.63 1.51
C ASP A 153 13.50 6.81 3.02
N LEU A 154 13.55 5.72 3.80
CA LEU A 154 13.64 5.79 5.27
C LEU A 154 14.99 6.29 5.80
N ILE A 155 16.04 6.27 4.98
CA ILE A 155 17.36 6.81 5.32
C ILE A 155 17.62 8.17 4.67
N ASN A 156 16.70 8.66 3.85
CA ASN A 156 16.79 9.99 3.27
C ASN A 156 16.51 11.06 4.35
N PRO A 157 17.37 12.09 4.49
CA PRO A 157 17.16 13.14 5.49
C PRO A 157 15.88 13.97 5.29
N LEU A 158 15.29 13.96 4.09
CA LEU A 158 14.00 14.61 3.81
C LEU A 158 12.79 13.81 4.31
N THR A 159 13.00 12.59 4.81
CA THR A 159 11.95 11.75 5.37
C THR A 159 11.69 12.14 6.82
N GLU A 160 10.86 13.17 6.97
CA GLU A 160 10.43 13.66 8.27
C GLU A 160 9.03 13.15 8.63
N SER A 161 8.81 12.86 9.91
CA SER A 161 7.49 12.54 10.44
C SER A 161 7.39 12.94 11.91
N ALA A 162 6.25 13.51 12.30
CA ALA A 162 5.97 13.82 13.71
C ALA A 162 5.82 12.54 14.57
N LEU A 163 5.51 11.40 13.97
CA LEU A 163 5.37 10.11 14.63
C LEU A 163 5.83 8.97 13.71
N ALA A 164 6.52 7.97 14.28
CA ALA A 164 6.83 6.71 13.62
C ALA A 164 6.41 5.53 14.51
N LEU A 165 5.77 4.52 13.92
CA LEU A 165 5.41 3.27 14.60
C LEU A 165 6.09 2.11 13.87
N VAL A 166 6.86 1.32 14.60
CA VAL A 166 7.57 0.15 14.07
C VAL A 166 6.99 -1.11 14.70
N HIS A 167 6.76 -2.14 13.88
CA HIS A 167 6.26 -3.42 14.34
C HIS A 167 6.96 -4.56 13.58
N GLN A 168 7.41 -5.58 14.30
CA GLN A 168 7.90 -6.83 13.75
C GLN A 168 6.95 -7.96 14.14
N ARG A 169 6.55 -8.77 13.16
CA ARG A 169 5.80 -10.00 13.39
C ARG A 169 6.72 -11.21 13.23
N PHE A 170 6.55 -12.21 14.10
CA PHE A 170 7.01 -13.57 13.84
C PHE A 170 5.80 -14.38 13.36
N SER A 171 5.85 -14.91 12.13
CA SER A 171 4.72 -15.66 11.56
C SER A 171 4.95 -17.15 11.74
N THR A 172 3.93 -17.88 12.19
CA THR A 172 3.88 -19.35 12.20
C THR A 172 3.44 -19.94 10.84
N ASN A 173 3.26 -19.11 9.81
CA ASN A 173 3.00 -19.58 8.44
C ASN A 173 4.33 -19.93 7.75
N THR A 174 4.40 -21.12 7.17
CA THR A 174 5.57 -21.62 6.42
C THR A 174 5.69 -21.03 5.02
N PHE A 175 4.70 -20.25 4.54
CA PHE A 175 4.75 -19.56 3.25
C PHE A 175 4.81 -18.04 3.43
N PRO A 176 5.83 -17.37 2.85
CA PRO A 176 5.95 -15.94 2.93
C PRO A 176 4.80 -15.21 2.20
N SER A 177 4.44 -14.02 2.68
CA SER A 177 3.49 -13.15 1.99
C SER A 177 3.68 -11.71 2.41
N TRP A 178 4.10 -10.89 1.44
CA TRP A 178 4.25 -9.44 1.58
C TRP A 178 2.94 -8.75 2.02
N LYS A 179 1.79 -9.25 1.55
CA LYS A 179 0.46 -8.75 1.91
C LYS A 179 0.20 -8.82 3.41
N LEU A 180 0.61 -9.92 4.04
CA LEU A 180 0.33 -10.21 5.44
C LEU A 180 1.27 -9.45 6.41
N ALA A 181 2.35 -8.82 5.95
CA ALA A 181 3.24 -8.04 6.81
C ALA A 181 2.46 -6.95 7.60
N HIS A 182 2.80 -6.75 8.88
CA HIS A 182 2.23 -5.69 9.72
C HIS A 182 3.13 -4.44 9.67
N PRO A 183 2.64 -3.22 9.95
CA PRO A 183 1.31 -2.88 10.47
C PRO A 183 0.21 -2.83 9.40
N THR A 184 -1.02 -3.10 9.83
CA THR A 184 -2.24 -2.96 9.02
C THR A 184 -2.96 -1.68 9.43
N GLY A 185 -3.28 -0.79 8.48
CA GLY A 185 -4.13 0.37 8.77
C GLY A 185 -5.49 -0.08 9.32
N SER A 186 -5.95 0.59 10.39
CA SER A 186 -7.08 0.16 11.24
C SER A 186 -8.33 -0.26 10.46
N SER A 187 -8.68 -1.54 10.60
CA SER A 187 -10.05 -2.05 10.45
C SER A 187 -10.39 -2.80 11.73
N PRO A 188 -11.54 -2.53 12.38
CA PRO A 188 -11.94 -3.28 13.57
C PRO A 188 -12.51 -4.61 13.09
N THR A 189 -11.65 -5.61 12.93
CA THR A 189 -12.10 -6.99 12.72
C THR A 189 -12.30 -7.61 14.10
N THR A 190 -13.56 -7.66 14.53
CA THR A 190 -14.01 -8.43 15.68
C THR A 190 -13.68 -9.91 15.42
N ALA A 191 -12.62 -10.41 16.06
CA ALA A 191 -12.32 -11.84 16.06
C ALA A 191 -13.36 -12.53 16.96
N ARG A 192 -14.34 -13.21 16.35
CA ARG A 192 -15.13 -14.23 17.05
C ARG A 192 -14.25 -15.46 17.21
N SER A 193 -13.81 -15.71 18.43
CA SER A 193 -13.21 -16.97 18.85
C SER A 193 -14.27 -18.07 18.87
N THR A 194 -14.11 -19.10 18.05
CA THR A 194 -14.84 -20.37 18.20
C THR A 194 -14.20 -21.18 19.33
N PRO A 195 -14.94 -21.71 20.31
CA PRO A 195 -14.34 -22.54 21.36
C PRO A 195 -14.02 -23.94 20.83
N CYS A 196 -12.81 -24.41 21.16
CA CYS A 196 -12.36 -25.78 20.93
C CYS A 196 -13.02 -26.69 22.00
N ALA A 197 -13.82 -27.66 21.58
CA ALA A 197 -14.39 -28.66 22.47
C ALA A 197 -13.31 -29.71 22.81
N ALA A 198 -12.95 -29.81 24.09
CA ALA A 198 -12.14 -30.89 24.61
C ALA A 198 -13.01 -32.13 24.82
N THR A 199 -12.68 -33.22 24.14
CA THR A 199 -13.14 -34.57 24.46
C THR A 199 -12.39 -35.08 25.69
N SER A 200 -13.10 -35.29 26.79
CA SER A 200 -12.62 -36.07 27.94
C SER A 200 -13.06 -37.51 27.79
N THR A 201 -12.09 -38.41 27.75
CA THR A 201 -12.23 -39.86 27.95
C THR A 201 -12.71 -40.16 29.37
N GLY A 202 -13.64 -41.11 29.47
CA GLY A 202 -14.10 -41.78 30.68
C GLY A 202 -14.79 -43.08 30.27
#